data_AF-A0A2N6Q5A4-F1
#
_entry.id   AF-A0A2N6Q5A4-F1
#
_cell.length_a   1.000
_cell.length_b   1.000
_cell.length_c   1.000
_cell.angle_alpha   90.00
_cell.angle_beta   90.00
_cell.angle_gamma   90.00
#
_symmetry.space_group_name_H-M   'P 1'
#
loop_
_entity.id
_entity.type
_entity.pdbx_description
1 polymer ?
#
loop_
_entity_poly.entity_id
_entity_poly.type
_entity_poly.pdbx_seq_one_letter_code
_entity_poly.pdbx_strand_id
1 'polypeptide(L)'
;MKKNTILLITGAILTLLFIIFSTPLFESLFYSREFSNEMYAANLYLVVAIITAVVAWGLSGVYYYVINSVSFSRWYHWLIMLCVAVVIVPLITYVYADHVFADDGLDFSGQLSAFCVVNLAVEAVLFIIASYSMRWWSSNCRHTPIPE
;
A
#
# COMPACT_ATOMS: atom_id res chain seq x y z
N MET A 1 10.89 3.45 26.17
CA MET A 1 9.98 3.86 25.07
C MET A 1 8.63 3.20 25.29
N LYS A 2 7.48 3.91 25.15
CA LYS A 2 6.16 3.30 25.35
C LYS A 2 5.89 2.27 24.23
N LYS A 3 5.22 1.16 24.53
CA LYS A 3 4.88 0.05 23.59
C LYS A 3 4.33 0.58 22.25
N ASN A 4 3.44 1.55 22.30
CA ASN A 4 2.78 2.12 21.12
C ASN A 4 3.76 2.83 20.18
N THR A 5 4.73 3.56 20.74
CA THR A 5 5.79 4.21 19.98
C THR A 5 6.70 3.19 19.29
N ILE A 6 6.96 2.04 19.93
CA ILE A 6 7.72 0.94 19.32
C ILE A 6 6.98 0.43 18.08
N LEU A 7 5.67 0.17 18.17
CA LEU A 7 4.87 -0.34 17.05
C LEU A 7 4.80 0.64 15.87
N LEU A 8 4.72 1.95 16.15
CA LEU A 8 4.77 2.98 15.11
C LEU A 8 6.12 2.97 14.39
N ILE A 9 7.22 2.97 15.15
CA ILE A 9 8.59 2.95 14.60
C ILE A 9 8.81 1.66 13.80
N THR A 10 8.37 0.51 14.32
CA THR A 10 8.49 -0.77 13.61
C THR A 10 7.76 -0.75 12.28
N GLY A 11 6.51 -0.28 12.20
CA GLY A 11 5.80 -0.20 10.92
C GLY A 11 6.42 0.79 9.95
N ALA A 12 6.93 1.93 10.45
CA ALA A 12 7.65 2.89 9.62
C ALA A 12 8.94 2.27 9.04
N ILE A 13 9.69 1.51 9.84
CA ILE A 13 10.88 0.78 9.38
C ILE A 13 10.49 -0.29 8.36
N LEU A 14 9.44 -1.08 8.61
CA LEU A 14 8.97 -2.09 7.65
C LEU A 14 8.54 -1.48 6.32
N THR A 15 7.86 -0.33 6.36
CA THR A 15 7.47 0.42 5.15
C THR A 15 8.69 0.96 4.42
N LEU A 16 9.68 1.48 5.15
CA LEU A 16 10.93 1.96 4.56
C LEU A 16 11.71 0.81 3.90
N LEU A 17 11.79 -0.34 4.56
CA LEU A 17 12.40 -1.54 4.00
C LEU A 17 11.66 -1.99 2.73
N PHE A 18 10.32 -1.99 2.73
CA PHE A 18 9.53 -2.26 1.53
C PHE A 18 9.89 -1.32 0.38
N ILE A 19 10.00 -0.01 0.63
CA ILE A 19 10.37 0.98 -0.40
C ILE A 19 11.78 0.71 -0.94
N ILE A 20 12.76 0.53 -0.05
CA ILE A 20 14.17 0.28 -0.42
C ILE A 20 14.33 -1.01 -1.22
N PHE A 21 13.60 -2.06 -0.85
CA PHE A 21 13.65 -3.37 -1.48
C PHE A 21 12.47 -3.62 -2.43
N SER A 22 11.88 -2.56 -2.98
CA SER A 22 10.68 -2.64 -3.83
C SER A 22 10.91 -3.48 -5.08
N THR A 23 11.99 -3.24 -5.82
CA THR A 23 12.36 -4.04 -7.01
C THR A 23 12.45 -5.54 -6.71
N PRO A 24 13.36 -6.01 -5.83
CA PRO A 24 13.49 -7.45 -5.59
C PRO A 24 12.22 -8.06 -4.98
N LEU A 25 11.45 -7.31 -4.20
CA LEU A 25 10.17 -7.79 -3.67
C LEU A 25 9.17 -8.01 -4.79
N PHE A 26 8.94 -7.01 -5.64
CA PHE A 26 7.97 -7.12 -6.72
C PHE A 26 8.37 -8.16 -7.77
N GLU A 27 9.64 -8.21 -8.15
CA GLU A 27 10.14 -9.23 -9.09
C GLU A 27 10.06 -10.65 -8.52
N SER A 28 10.19 -10.82 -7.20
CA SER A 28 9.99 -12.14 -6.58
C SER A 28 8.54 -12.64 -6.66
N LEU A 29 7.58 -11.72 -6.76
CA LEU A 29 6.15 -12.02 -6.81
C LEU A 29 5.63 -12.11 -8.25
N PHE A 30 6.17 -11.29 -9.15
CA PHE A 30 5.85 -11.31 -10.58
C PHE A 30 7.06 -10.88 -11.39
N TYR A 31 7.52 -11.77 -12.28
CA TYR A 31 8.62 -11.50 -13.18
C TYR A 31 8.26 -11.87 -14.61
N SER A 32 8.47 -10.92 -15.52
CA SER A 32 8.42 -11.14 -16.96
C SER A 32 9.57 -10.36 -17.55
N ARG A 33 10.48 -11.02 -18.27
CA ARG A 33 11.79 -10.45 -18.62
C ARG A 33 11.70 -9.04 -19.23
N GLU A 34 10.91 -8.86 -20.29
CA GLU A 34 10.82 -7.58 -20.99
C GLU A 34 10.12 -6.52 -20.12
N PHE A 35 8.95 -6.83 -19.57
CA PHE A 35 8.20 -5.95 -18.68
C PHE A 35 9.01 -5.51 -17.44
N SER A 36 9.68 -6.46 -16.77
CA SER A 36 10.45 -6.21 -15.57
C SER A 36 11.69 -5.35 -15.85
N ASN A 37 12.34 -5.54 -17.01
CA ASN A 37 13.44 -4.68 -17.43
C ASN A 37 12.98 -3.23 -17.63
N GLU A 38 11.83 -3.02 -18.28
CA GLU A 38 11.28 -1.68 -18.52
C GLU A 38 10.77 -1.02 -17.23
N MET A 39 10.10 -1.78 -16.35
CA MET A 39 9.75 -1.33 -15.00
C MET A 39 10.97 -0.86 -14.20
N TYR A 40 12.09 -1.58 -14.31
CA TYR A 40 13.35 -1.21 -13.65
C TYR A 40 13.97 0.04 -14.29
N ALA A 41 14.08 0.07 -15.62
CA ALA A 41 14.68 1.17 -16.37
C ALA A 41 13.96 2.51 -16.11
N ALA A 42 12.63 2.49 -16.07
CA ALA A 42 11.80 3.66 -15.79
C ALA A 42 11.61 3.96 -14.29
N ASN A 43 12.29 3.25 -13.38
CA ASN A 43 12.16 3.37 -11.92
C ASN A 43 10.72 3.16 -11.39
N LEU A 44 9.88 2.43 -12.13
CA LEU A 44 8.46 2.27 -11.81
C LEU A 44 8.24 1.45 -10.54
N TYR A 45 9.11 0.49 -10.20
CA TYR A 45 9.01 -0.24 -8.93
C TYR A 45 9.07 0.68 -7.71
N LEU A 46 9.97 1.67 -7.73
CA LEU A 46 10.10 2.64 -6.64
C LEU A 46 8.88 3.56 -6.58
N VAL A 47 8.44 4.07 -7.74
CA VAL A 47 7.25 4.93 -7.83
C VAL A 47 6.01 4.22 -7.28
N VAL A 48 5.79 2.97 -7.72
CA VAL A 48 4.70 2.12 -7.23
C VAL A 48 4.81 1.92 -5.73
N ALA A 49 5.98 1.57 -5.19
CA ALA A 49 6.16 1.37 -3.75
C ALA A 49 5.87 2.63 -2.93
N ILE A 50 6.25 3.81 -3.41
CA ILE A 50 5.93 5.08 -2.75
C ILE A 50 4.42 5.32 -2.75
N ILE A 51 3.74 5.10 -3.87
CA ILE A 51 2.28 5.27 -3.98
C ILE A 51 1.56 4.31 -3.03
N THR A 52 1.92 3.02 -3.06
CA THR A 52 1.41 1.98 -2.15
C THR A 52 1.60 2.40 -0.69
N ALA A 53 2.80 2.85 -0.31
CA ALA A 53 3.04 3.34 1.06
C ALA A 53 2.20 4.56 1.44
N VAL A 54 2.10 5.56 0.56
CA VAL A 54 1.32 6.78 0.82
C VAL A 54 -0.16 6.45 0.98
N VAL A 55 -0.73 5.59 0.14
CA VAL A 55 -2.14 5.21 0.23
C VAL A 55 -2.42 4.39 1.48
N ALA A 56 -1.59 3.39 1.78
CA ALA A 56 -1.72 2.55 2.99
C ALA A 56 -1.73 3.39 4.27
N TRP A 57 -0.73 4.27 4.43
CA TRP A 57 -0.62 5.14 5.59
C TRP A 57 -1.66 6.25 5.60
N GLY A 58 -1.97 6.83 4.44
CA GLY A 58 -2.95 7.90 4.27
C GLY A 58 -4.36 7.44 4.65
N LEU A 59 -4.84 6.34 4.08
CA LEU A 59 -6.19 5.84 4.36
C LEU A 59 -6.32 5.29 5.78
N SER A 60 -5.29 4.64 6.30
CA SER A 60 -5.25 4.28 7.71
C SER A 60 -5.30 5.52 8.61
N GLY A 61 -4.55 6.57 8.27
CA GLY A 61 -4.56 7.84 8.99
C GLY A 61 -5.93 8.52 8.97
N VAL A 62 -6.59 8.53 7.80
CA VAL A 62 -7.96 9.01 7.65
C VAL A 62 -8.90 8.26 8.59
N TYR A 63 -8.83 6.94 8.65
CA TYR A 63 -9.70 6.15 9.52
C TYR A 63 -9.52 6.47 11.01
N TYR A 64 -8.27 6.48 11.48
CA TYR A 64 -7.98 6.61 12.93
C TYR A 64 -8.00 8.04 13.45
N TYR A 65 -7.74 9.05 12.61
CA TYR A 65 -7.52 10.42 13.05
C TYR A 65 -8.46 11.45 12.42
N VAL A 66 -8.95 11.21 11.19
CA VAL A 66 -9.90 12.12 10.52
C VAL A 66 -11.34 11.70 10.81
N ILE A 67 -11.69 10.44 10.54
CA ILE A 67 -13.02 9.90 10.84
C ILE A 67 -13.19 9.80 12.35
N ASN A 68 -12.29 9.08 13.03
CA ASN A 68 -12.17 8.98 14.50
C ASN A 68 -13.51 9.14 15.24
N SER A 69 -14.51 8.34 14.88
CA SER A 69 -15.89 8.50 15.36
C SER A 69 -16.40 7.19 15.95
N VAL A 70 -17.16 7.29 17.04
CA VAL A 70 -17.74 6.13 17.74
C VAL A 70 -18.65 5.32 16.82
N SER A 71 -19.43 5.98 15.94
CA SER A 71 -20.30 5.30 14.98
C SER A 71 -19.52 4.49 13.94
N PHE A 72 -18.27 4.89 13.67
CA PHE A 72 -17.39 4.27 12.69
C PHE A 72 -16.37 3.29 13.30
N SER A 73 -16.29 3.17 14.63
CA SER A 73 -15.37 2.23 15.31
C SER A 73 -15.86 0.77 15.25
N ARG A 74 -16.01 0.22 14.05
CA ARG A 74 -16.42 -1.17 13.81
C ARG A 74 -15.52 -1.79 12.74
N TRP A 75 -15.20 -3.07 12.90
CA TRP A 75 -14.24 -3.80 12.05
C TRP A 75 -14.57 -3.74 10.56
N TYR A 76 -15.86 -3.68 10.20
CA TYR A 76 -16.26 -3.61 8.79
C TYR A 76 -16.07 -2.21 8.18
N HIS A 77 -16.10 -1.11 8.95
CA HIS A 77 -15.73 0.21 8.42
C HIS A 77 -14.22 0.27 8.15
N TRP A 78 -13.42 -0.35 9.01
CA TRP A 78 -12.00 -0.56 8.75
C TRP A 78 -11.79 -1.42 7.49
N LEU A 79 -12.58 -2.48 7.31
CA LEU A 79 -12.50 -3.32 6.11
C LEU A 79 -12.86 -2.54 4.84
N ILE A 80 -13.85 -1.63 4.90
CA ILE A 80 -14.17 -0.74 3.78
C ILE A 80 -12.96 0.12 3.44
N MET A 81 -12.25 0.68 4.43
CA MET A 81 -11.03 1.46 4.16
C MET A 81 -9.92 0.62 3.52
N LEU A 82 -9.76 -0.63 3.96
CA LEU A 82 -8.86 -1.58 3.30
C LEU A 82 -9.28 -1.84 1.86
N CYS A 83 -10.57 -2.11 1.61
CA CYS A 83 -11.11 -2.32 0.26
C CYS A 83 -10.87 -1.11 -0.65
N VAL A 84 -11.03 0.11 -0.13
CA VAL A 84 -10.73 1.34 -0.85
C VAL A 84 -9.24 1.42 -1.19
N ALA A 85 -8.36 1.12 -0.24
CA ALA A 85 -6.91 1.15 -0.43
C ALA A 85 -6.45 0.19 -1.54
N VAL A 86 -6.88 -1.07 -1.45
CA VAL A 86 -6.48 -2.14 -2.38
C VAL A 86 -7.10 -1.98 -3.77
N VAL A 87 -8.12 -1.13 -3.95
CA VAL A 87 -8.66 -0.77 -5.27
C VAL A 87 -7.93 0.46 -5.84
N ILE A 88 -7.71 1.49 -5.04
CA ILE A 88 -7.09 2.74 -5.51
C ILE A 88 -5.65 2.52 -5.96
N VAL A 89 -4.85 1.76 -5.22
CA VAL A 89 -3.42 1.58 -5.52
C VAL A 89 -3.18 0.92 -6.89
N PRO A 90 -3.81 -0.23 -7.21
CA PRO A 90 -3.71 -0.82 -8.54
C PRO A 90 -4.19 0.11 -9.66
N LEU A 91 -5.26 0.89 -9.45
CA LEU A 91 -5.76 1.83 -10.46
C LEU A 91 -4.72 2.92 -10.77
N ILE A 92 -4.14 3.55 -9.74
CA ILE A 92 -3.11 4.57 -9.93
C ILE A 92 -1.88 3.95 -10.61
N THR A 93 -1.48 2.76 -10.16
CA THR A 93 -0.31 2.04 -10.70
C THR A 93 -0.51 1.71 -12.17
N TYR A 94 -1.66 1.16 -12.55
CA TYR A 94 -1.98 0.82 -13.93
C TYR A 94 -1.96 2.08 -14.80
N VAL A 95 -2.74 3.09 -14.45
CA VAL A 95 -2.85 4.31 -15.25
C VAL A 95 -1.50 4.99 -15.43
N TYR A 96 -0.72 5.12 -14.36
CA TYR A 96 0.58 5.78 -14.43
C TYR A 96 1.60 4.98 -15.26
N ALA A 97 1.75 3.68 -15.00
CA ALA A 97 2.73 2.86 -15.70
C ALA A 97 2.35 2.64 -17.17
N ASP A 98 1.06 2.47 -17.48
CA ASP A 98 0.55 2.34 -18.85
C ASP A 98 0.86 3.60 -19.66
N HIS A 99 0.66 4.78 -19.08
CA HIS A 99 1.06 6.04 -19.73
C HIS A 99 2.56 6.12 -20.00
N VAL A 100 3.41 5.74 -19.03
CA VAL A 100 4.87 5.74 -19.22
C VAL A 100 5.29 4.79 -20.33
N PHE A 101 4.71 3.58 -20.39
CA PHE A 101 5.02 2.62 -21.46
C PHE A 101 4.50 3.08 -22.83
N ALA A 102 3.31 3.67 -22.87
CA ALA A 102 2.71 4.16 -24.11
C ALA A 102 3.53 5.30 -24.74
N ASP A 103 4.14 6.17 -23.92
CA ASP A 103 5.03 7.24 -24.38
C ASP A 103 6.29 6.70 -25.09
N ASP A 104 6.73 5.49 -24.72
CA ASP A 104 7.84 4.77 -25.36
C ASP A 104 7.40 3.80 -26.48
N GLY A 105 6.10 3.76 -26.80
CA GLY A 105 5.54 2.87 -27.83
C GLY A 105 5.47 1.39 -27.42
N LEU A 106 5.47 1.11 -26.12
CA LEU A 106 5.43 -0.22 -25.54
C LEU A 106 4.00 -0.56 -25.07
N ASP A 107 3.54 -1.79 -25.35
CA ASP A 107 2.27 -2.32 -24.83
C ASP A 107 2.53 -3.52 -23.92
N PHE A 108 2.38 -3.28 -22.61
CA PHE A 108 2.43 -4.30 -21.57
C PHE A 108 1.13 -4.41 -20.80
N SER A 109 -0.01 -4.03 -21.39
CA SER A 109 -1.31 -4.01 -20.71
C SER A 109 -1.67 -5.32 -19.99
N GLY A 110 -1.33 -6.47 -20.58
CA GLY A 110 -1.51 -7.80 -19.98
C GLY A 110 -0.59 -8.08 -18.79
N GLN A 111 0.69 -7.74 -18.90
CA GLN A 111 1.66 -7.92 -17.82
C GLN A 111 1.39 -6.95 -16.67
N LEU A 112 1.03 -5.71 -17.01
CA LEU A 112 0.72 -4.66 -16.05
C LEU A 112 -0.55 -4.96 -15.25
N SER A 113 -1.57 -5.54 -15.88
CA SER A 113 -2.76 -6.01 -15.16
C SER A 113 -2.45 -7.15 -14.18
N ALA A 114 -1.62 -8.13 -14.57
CA ALA A 114 -1.13 -9.16 -13.66
C ALA A 114 -0.29 -8.59 -12.51
N PHE A 115 0.59 -7.64 -12.80
CA PHE A 115 1.37 -6.91 -11.80
C PHE A 115 0.48 -6.14 -10.80
N CYS A 116 -0.60 -5.51 -11.28
CA CYS A 116 -1.55 -4.80 -10.45
C CYS A 116 -2.27 -5.72 -9.44
N VAL A 117 -2.53 -6.99 -9.80
CA VAL A 117 -3.06 -7.99 -8.86
C VAL A 117 -2.06 -8.31 -7.76
N VAL A 118 -0.76 -8.37 -8.08
CA VAL A 118 0.29 -8.51 -7.06
C VAL A 118 0.35 -7.28 -6.16
N ASN A 119 0.31 -6.08 -6.74
CA ASN A 119 0.34 -4.84 -5.96
C ASN A 119 -0.87 -4.69 -5.03
N LEU A 120 -2.03 -5.20 -5.42
CA LEU A 120 -3.21 -5.30 -4.56
C LEU A 120 -2.90 -6.08 -3.26
N ALA A 121 -2.26 -7.24 -3.36
CA ALA A 121 -1.91 -8.05 -2.21
C ALA A 121 -0.86 -7.36 -1.31
N VAL A 122 0.12 -6.71 -1.93
CA VAL A 122 1.14 -5.91 -1.22
C VAL A 122 0.48 -4.74 -0.46
N GLU A 123 -0.46 -4.04 -1.09
CA GLU A 123 -1.21 -2.94 -0.45
C GLU A 123 -2.01 -3.42 0.75
N ALA A 124 -2.68 -4.59 0.64
CA ALA A 124 -3.43 -5.14 1.75
C ALA A 124 -2.53 -5.38 2.99
N VAL A 125 -1.34 -5.94 2.77
CA VAL A 125 -0.35 -6.16 3.84
C VAL A 125 0.15 -4.84 4.41
N LEU A 126 0.48 -3.88 3.55
CA LEU A 126 1.04 -2.60 3.99
C LEU A 126 0.01 -1.75 4.74
N PHE A 127 -1.26 -1.77 4.31
CA PHE A 127 -2.38 -1.14 5.02
C PHE A 127 -2.55 -1.73 6.42
N ILE A 128 -2.47 -3.06 6.57
CA ILE A 128 -2.52 -3.72 7.88
C ILE A 128 -1.36 -3.25 8.76
N ILE A 129 -0.13 -3.24 8.23
CA ILE A 129 1.05 -2.76 8.96
C ILE A 129 0.84 -1.32 9.43
N ALA A 130 0.47 -0.42 8.51
CA ALA A 130 0.23 0.99 8.80
C ALA A 130 -0.87 1.17 9.87
N SER A 131 -1.98 0.45 9.72
CA SER A 131 -3.12 0.47 10.64
C SER A 131 -2.77 0.06 12.05
N TYR A 132 -2.11 -1.08 12.23
CA TYR A 132 -1.69 -1.54 13.55
C TYR A 132 -0.55 -0.69 14.13
N SER A 133 0.22 0.02 13.31
CA SER A 133 1.24 0.94 13.77
C SER A 133 0.67 2.25 14.35
N MET A 134 -0.44 2.77 13.81
CA MET A 134 -0.94 4.08 14.19
C MET A 134 -2.19 4.08 15.08
N ARG A 135 -2.96 3.00 15.18
CA ARG A 135 -4.25 3.00 15.88
C ARG A 135 -4.26 3.51 17.32
N TRP A 136 -3.11 3.49 18.00
CA TRP A 136 -2.98 3.65 19.46
C TRP A 136 -3.32 5.04 20.00
N TRP A 137 -3.23 6.08 19.18
CA TRP A 137 -3.52 7.46 19.60
C TRP A 137 -4.91 7.93 19.15
N SER A 138 -5.68 7.07 18.49
CA SER A 138 -7.08 7.34 18.16
C SER A 138 -7.94 7.35 19.42
N SER A 139 -8.82 8.35 19.57
CA SER A 139 -9.71 8.45 20.73
C SER A 139 -10.84 7.44 20.67
N ASN A 140 -11.42 7.26 19.47
CA ASN A 140 -12.64 6.48 19.28
C ASN A 140 -12.40 5.15 18.56
N CYS A 141 -11.46 5.09 17.60
CA CYS A 141 -11.29 3.93 16.72
C CYS A 141 -10.19 2.95 17.14
N ARG A 142 -9.43 3.21 18.21
CA ARG A 142 -8.21 2.43 18.57
C ARG A 142 -8.41 0.93 18.75
N HIS A 143 -9.62 0.50 19.13
CA HIS A 143 -9.97 -0.91 19.36
C HIS A 143 -10.43 -1.64 18.09
N THR A 144 -10.34 -0.98 16.93
CA THR A 144 -10.68 -1.56 15.62
C THR A 144 -9.38 -1.84 14.84
N PRO A 145 -9.28 -2.93 14.04
CA PRO A 145 -10.31 -3.93 13.71
C PRO A 145 -10.57 -4.98 14.80
N ILE A 146 -9.57 -5.35 15.59
CA ILE A 146 -9.70 -6.35 16.66
C ILE A 146 -9.53 -5.65 18.02
N PRO A 147 -10.50 -5.81 18.95
CA PRO A 147 -10.41 -5.35 20.33
C PRO A 147 -9.23 -5.99 21.09
N GLU A 148 -8.74 -5.33 22.12
CA GLU A 148 -7.68 -5.87 23.01
C GLU A 148 -8.24 -6.88 24.01
#